data_AF-A0A3C0J158-F1
#
_entry.id   AF-A0A3C0J158-F1
#
_cell.length_a   1.000
_cell.length_b   1.000
_cell.length_c   1.000
_cell.angle_alpha   90.00
_cell.angle_beta   90.00
_cell.angle_gamma   90.00
#
_symmetry.space_group_name_H-M   'P 1'
#
loop_
_entity.id
_entity.type
_entity.pdbx_description
1 polymer ?
#
loop_
_entity_poly.entity_id
_entity_poly.type
_entity_poly.pdbx_seq_one_letter_code
_entity_poly.pdbx_strand_id
1 'polypeptide(L)'
;FYEAIMEAGANFASSPGRVLIHCLDPVLLAERVVNTPIEDMVRIEDAIENTITKRPGLGGIQTRGKMRASMPRTDMGLFGTGVS
;
A
#
# COMPACT_ATOMS: atom_id res chain seq x y z
N PHE A 1 -15.48 -10.84 -5.02
CA PHE A 1 -15.55 -9.37 -5.25
C PHE A 1 -14.22 -8.76 -4.84
N TYR A 2 -13.77 -9.02 -3.61
CA TYR A 2 -12.39 -8.77 -3.17
C TYR A 2 -11.34 -9.21 -4.20
N GLU A 3 -11.41 -10.45 -4.67
CA GLU A 3 -10.42 -11.04 -5.60
C GLU A 3 -10.39 -10.31 -6.95
N ALA A 4 -11.55 -9.88 -7.45
CA ALA A 4 -11.65 -9.12 -8.70
C ALA A 4 -11.04 -7.71 -8.56
N ILE A 5 -11.16 -7.08 -7.39
CA ILE A 5 -10.52 -5.79 -7.10
C ILE A 5 -9.00 -5.95 -7.03
N MET A 6 -8.53 -7.03 -6.40
CA MET A 6 -7.10 -7.36 -6.36
C MET A 6 -6.55 -7.65 -7.76
N GLU A 7 -7.28 -8.41 -8.58
CA GLU A 7 -6.92 -8.70 -9.98
C GLU A 7 -6.91 -7.45 -10.87
N ALA A 8 -7.80 -6.49 -10.60
CA ALA A 8 -7.79 -5.18 -11.24
C ALA A 8 -6.56 -4.31 -10.88
N GLY A 9 -5.68 -4.79 -9.99
CA GLY A 9 -4.43 -4.15 -9.63
C GLY A 9 -4.46 -3.35 -8.33
N ALA A 10 -5.52 -3.50 -7.52
CA ALA A 10 -5.52 -2.95 -6.17
C ALA A 10 -4.53 -3.72 -5.28
N ASN A 11 -3.79 -2.98 -4.44
CA ASN A 11 -2.92 -3.58 -3.44
C ASN A 11 -3.72 -4.09 -2.22
N PHE A 12 -4.80 -3.40 -1.87
CA PHE A 12 -5.66 -3.74 -0.74
C PHE A 12 -7.12 -3.56 -1.14
N ALA A 13 -7.97 -4.41 -0.58
CA ALA A 13 -9.40 -4.39 -0.82
C ALA A 13 -10.18 -4.80 0.43
N SER A 14 -11.47 -4.59 0.36
CA SER A 14 -12.38 -4.75 1.46
C SER A 14 -13.00 -6.16 1.46
N SER A 15 -13.14 -6.73 2.65
CA SER A 15 -13.82 -8.00 2.97
C SER A 15 -13.25 -9.26 2.29
N PRO A 16 -11.96 -9.61 2.49
CA PRO A 16 -11.43 -10.90 2.06
C PRO A 16 -12.18 -12.09 2.69
N GLY A 17 -12.64 -11.94 3.94
CA GLY A 17 -13.41 -12.96 4.66
C GLY A 17 -14.90 -12.98 4.34
N ARG A 18 -15.38 -12.14 3.40
CA ARG A 18 -16.81 -12.02 3.03
C ARG A 18 -17.69 -11.66 4.23
N VAL A 19 -17.17 -10.82 5.12
CA VAL A 19 -17.85 -10.27 6.29
C VAL A 19 -18.27 -8.82 6.05
N LEU A 20 -19.30 -8.37 6.77
CA LEU A 20 -19.64 -6.95 6.79
C LEU A 20 -18.56 -6.19 7.56
N ILE A 21 -17.99 -5.18 6.91
CA ILE A 21 -16.99 -4.31 7.52
C ILE A 21 -17.72 -3.31 8.38
N HIS A 22 -17.22 -3.12 9.59
CA HIS A 22 -17.76 -2.14 10.51
C HIS A 22 -17.63 -0.72 9.94
N CYS A 23 -18.65 0.11 10.14
CA CYS A 23 -18.71 1.46 9.61
C CYS A 23 -17.57 2.39 10.09
N LEU A 24 -16.99 2.08 11.26
CA LEU A 24 -15.86 2.81 11.82
C LEU A 24 -14.50 2.38 11.26
N ASP A 25 -14.37 1.26 10.57
CA ASP A 25 -13.06 0.79 10.09
C ASP A 25 -12.37 1.79 9.15
N PRO A 26 -13.05 2.42 8.17
CA PRO A 26 -12.44 3.46 7.36
C PRO A 26 -12.03 4.70 8.17
N VAL A 27 -12.76 5.01 9.24
CA VAL A 27 -12.46 6.16 10.12
C VAL A 27 -11.19 5.91 10.91
N LEU A 28 -11.05 4.72 11.51
CA LEU A 28 -9.86 4.31 12.26
C LEU A 28 -8.61 4.24 11.36
N LEU A 29 -8.79 3.81 10.10
CA LEU A 29 -7.71 3.81 9.13
C LEU A 29 -7.25 5.23 8.76
N ALA A 30 -8.20 6.15 8.54
CA ALA A 30 -7.92 7.55 8.25
C ALA A 30 -7.25 8.25 9.44
N GLU A 31 -7.72 7.98 10.66
CA GLU A 31 -7.13 8.49 11.90
C GLU A 31 -5.65 8.09 12.02
N ARG A 32 -5.32 6.82 11.75
CA ARG A 32 -3.93 6.34 11.77
C ARG A 32 -3.05 7.06 10.74
N VAL A 33 -3.59 7.36 9.56
CA VAL A 33 -2.87 8.09 8.49
C VAL A 33 -2.62 9.53 8.90
N VAL A 34 -3.63 10.24 9.41
CA VAL A 34 -3.51 11.66 9.81
C VAL A 34 -2.56 11.84 11.00
N ASN A 35 -2.51 10.86 11.90
CA ASN A 35 -1.60 10.88 13.06
C ASN A 35 -0.16 10.43 12.73
N THR A 36 0.15 10.08 11.47
CA THR A 36 1.51 9.68 11.08
C THR A 36 2.28 10.88 10.54
N PRO A 37 3.51 11.15 11.03
CA PRO A 37 4.38 12.19 10.46
C PRO A 37 4.60 11.98 8.96
N ILE A 38 4.79 13.07 8.22
CA ILE A 38 5.00 13.02 6.76
C ILE A 38 6.27 12.27 6.33
N GLU A 39 7.25 12.18 7.24
CA GLU A 39 8.52 11.47 7.03
C GLU A 39 8.38 9.96 7.22
N ASP A 40 7.28 9.52 7.85
CA ASP A 40 7.04 8.13 8.23
C ASP A 40 6.01 7.45 7.33
N MET A 41 6.17 6.14 7.15
CA MET A 41 5.21 5.31 6.42
C MET A 41 4.26 4.63 7.40
N VAL A 42 2.95 4.74 7.13
CA VAL A 42 1.94 3.94 7.82
C VAL A 42 2.11 2.47 7.44
N ARG A 43 2.42 1.62 8.42
CA ARG A 43 2.39 0.16 8.23
C ARG A 43 0.94 -0.28 8.18
N ILE A 44 0.56 -0.90 7.08
CA ILE A 44 -0.83 -1.30 6.83
C ILE A 44 -1.29 -2.39 7.80
N GLU A 45 -0.38 -3.26 8.25
CA GLU A 45 -0.67 -4.28 9.25
C GLU A 45 -1.13 -3.62 10.55
N ASP A 46 -0.40 -2.61 11.02
CA ASP A 46 -0.74 -1.89 12.25
C ASP A 46 -2.07 -1.11 12.08
N ALA A 47 -2.30 -0.52 10.91
CA ALA A 47 -3.54 0.18 10.61
C ALA A 47 -4.76 -0.76 10.59
N ILE A 48 -4.61 -1.97 10.05
CA ILE A 48 -5.68 -2.98 10.00
C ILE A 48 -5.97 -3.54 11.40
N GLU A 49 -4.95 -3.81 12.22
CA GLU A 49 -5.15 -4.31 13.58
C GLU A 49 -5.88 -3.31 14.50
N ASN A 50 -5.79 -2.02 14.19
CA ASN A 50 -6.54 -0.96 14.88
C ASN A 50 -8.01 -0.89 14.47
N THR A 51 -8.43 -1.55 13.38
CA THR A 51 -9.84 -1.59 12.96
C THR A 51 -10.65 -2.61 13.75
N ILE A 52 -11.98 -2.52 13.68
CA ILE A 52 -12.89 -3.41 14.41
C ILE A 52 -13.01 -4.75 13.69
N THR A 53 -13.16 -4.75 12.37
CA THR A 53 -13.30 -6.00 11.60
C THR A 53 -11.97 -6.68 11.33
N LYS A 54 -10.85 -5.95 11.43
CA LYS A 54 -9.48 -6.47 11.26
C LYS A 54 -9.28 -7.18 9.91
N ARG A 55 -8.39 -8.17 9.88
CA ARG A 55 -8.02 -8.95 8.69
C ARG A 55 -9.20 -9.61 7.95
N PRO A 56 -10.27 -10.10 8.61
CA PRO A 56 -11.47 -10.56 7.92
C PRO A 56 -12.13 -9.48 7.04
N GLY A 57 -12.11 -8.23 7.51
CA GLY A 57 -12.75 -7.09 6.86
C GLY A 57 -11.86 -6.30 5.92
N LEU A 58 -10.54 -6.35 6.07
CA LEU A 58 -9.59 -5.62 5.22
C LEU A 58 -8.36 -6.48 4.97
N GLY A 59 -7.93 -6.56 3.72
CA GLY A 59 -6.77 -7.37 3.35
C GLY A 59 -6.16 -6.93 2.04
N GLY A 60 -5.00 -7.52 1.73
CA GLY A 60 -4.28 -7.23 0.51
C GLY A 60 -2.86 -7.75 0.55
N ILE A 61 -2.07 -7.27 -0.39
CA ILE A 61 -0.63 -7.52 -0.46
C ILE A 61 0.08 -6.17 -0.60
N GLN A 62 1.13 -5.99 0.20
CA GLN A 62 2.00 -4.84 0.01
C GLN A 62 2.84 -5.07 -1.25
N THR A 63 2.70 -4.21 -2.24
CA THR A 63 3.57 -4.18 -3.40
C THR A 63 4.48 -2.95 -3.34
N ARG A 64 5.67 -3.02 -3.93
CA ARG A 64 6.60 -1.87 -3.96
C ARG A 64 6.21 -0.81 -5.01
N GLY A 65 5.00 -0.90 -5.59
CA GLY A 65 4.60 -0.13 -6.77
C GLY A 65 5.44 -0.49 -8.01
N LYS A 66 5.00 -0.09 -9.20
CA LYS A 66 5.73 -0.41 -10.44
C LYS A 66 6.98 0.47 -10.67
N MET A 67 7.09 1.61 -9.98
CA MET A 67 8.27 2.49 -10.06
C MET A 67 8.25 3.53 -8.93
N ARG A 68 9.18 3.46 -7.97
CA ARG A 68 9.31 4.44 -6.86
C ARG A 68 10.49 5.39 -7.05
N ALA A 69 11.52 4.95 -7.77
CA ALA A 69 12.65 5.75 -8.22
C ALA A 69 13.03 5.27 -9.62
N SER A 70 12.96 6.18 -10.60
CA SER A 70 13.42 5.91 -11.96
C SER A 70 14.51 6.90 -12.31
N MET A 71 15.67 6.39 -12.72
CA MET A 71 16.51 7.13 -13.64
C MET A 71 16.05 6.80 -15.07
N PRO A 72 16.01 7.79 -15.97
CA PRO A 72 15.85 7.50 -17.39
C PRO A 72 16.97 6.55 -17.82
N ARG A 73 16.62 5.41 -18.42
CA ARG A 73 17.57 4.58 -19.17
C ARG A 73 17.82 5.26 -20.52
N THR A 74 18.53 6.38 -20.49
CA THR A 74 19.10 7.00 -21.69
C THR A 74 20.61 6.89 -21.61
N ASP A 75 21.25 6.55 -22.73
CA ASP A 75 22.71 6.43 -22.89
C ASP A 75 23.46 7.78 -22.87
N MET A 76 23.02 8.72 -22.03
CA MET A 76 23.60 10.07 -21.92
C MET A 76 23.62 10.46 -20.45
N GLY A 77 24.73 10.13 -19.76
CA GLY A 77 24.89 10.51 -18.37
C GLY A 77 26.11 10.00 -17.59
N LEU A 78 27.05 9.26 -18.20
CA LEU A 78 28.36 8.99 -17.59
C LEU A 78 29.43 9.77 -18.36
N PHE A 79 29.63 11.03 -17.96
CA PHE A 79 30.89 11.71 -18.25
C PHE A 79 32.01 10.96 -17.51
N GLY A 80 32.79 10.20 -18.27
CA GLY A 80 34.23 10.00 -18.08
C GLY A 80 34.69 9.31 -16.81
N THR A 81 34.94 8.01 -16.89
CA THR A 81 36.27 7.44 -16.61
C THR A 81 36.39 6.17 -17.44
N GLY A 82 37.36 6.16 -18.35
CA GLY A 82 37.68 4.98 -19.15
C GLY A 82 38.32 3.87 -18.31
N VAL A 83 38.44 2.69 -18.91
CA VAL A 83 39.70 2.00 -19.19
C VAL A 83 39.41 0.51 -19.35
N SER A 84 39.89 -0.01 -20.50
CA SER A 84 40.06 -1.41 -20.93
C SER A 84 38.81 -2.19 -21.33
#